data_AF-A0A6N6S2D8-F1
#
_entry.id   AF-A0A6N6S2D8-F1
#
_cell.length_a   1.000
_cell.length_b   1.000
_cell.length_c   1.000
_cell.angle_alpha   90.00
_cell.angle_beta   90.00
_cell.angle_gamma   90.00
#
_symmetry.space_group_name_H-M   'P 1'
#
loop_
_entity.id
_entity.type
_entity.pdbx_description
1 polymer ?
#
loop_
_entity_poly.entity_id
_entity_poly.type
_entity_poly.pdbx_seq_one_letter_code
_entity_poly.pdbx_strand_id
1 'polypeptide(L)' 'MCKSSRKEDKMSYYIVPEKCIMCDACRPVCPRNAISAAEVEKTYIIDSGLCNDCRNISHVRCVPQCPVDAIVTSQPS' A
#
# COMPACT_ATOMS: atom_id res chain seq x y z
N MET A 1 -19.45 19.31 25.32
CA MET A 1 -20.14 18.27 24.51
C MET A 1 -19.12 17.28 23.98
N CYS A 2 -19.13 16.05 24.48
CA CYS A 2 -18.36 14.93 23.90
C CYS A 2 -19.15 14.35 22.72
N LYS A 3 -18.63 14.47 21.49
CA LYS A 3 -19.05 13.66 20.33
C LYS A 3 -17.77 13.22 19.63
N SER A 4 -17.23 12.08 20.06
CA SER A 4 -17.48 10.77 19.46
C SER A 4 -16.64 10.59 18.19
N SER A 5 -15.53 9.89 18.41
CA SER A 5 -14.66 9.23 17.47
C SER A 5 -15.35 8.73 16.20
N ARG A 6 -14.84 9.13 15.05
CA ARG A 6 -14.80 8.30 13.84
C ARG A 6 -13.41 8.45 13.24
N LYS A 7 -12.45 7.68 13.75
CA LYS A 7 -11.20 7.43 13.01
C LYS A 7 -11.61 6.55 11.85
N GLU A 8 -11.87 7.20 10.72
CA GLU A 8 -12.27 6.58 9.45
C GLU A 8 -11.38 5.36 9.18
N ASP A 9 -12.02 4.20 9.08
CA ASP A 9 -11.46 2.92 8.66
C ASP A 9 -10.89 3.07 7.24
N LYS A 10 -9.69 3.65 7.16
CA LYS A 10 -8.98 3.83 5.90
C LYS A 10 -8.41 2.47 5.51
N MET A 11 -9.19 1.72 4.74
CA MET A 11 -8.68 0.60 3.95
C MET A 11 -7.51 1.14 3.14
N SER A 12 -6.35 0.55 3.34
CA SER A 12 -5.12 0.97 2.68
C SER A 12 -4.19 -0.22 2.60
N TYR A 13 -3.49 -0.31 1.48
CA TYR A 13 -2.40 -1.27 1.29
C TYR A 13 -1.14 -0.75 1.99
N TYR A 14 -0.40 -1.65 2.63
CA TYR A 14 0.91 -1.39 3.18
C TYR A 14 1.89 -2.49 2.78
N ILE A 15 3.19 -2.18 2.81
CA ILE A 15 4.27 -3.10 2.49
C ILE A 15 4.92 -3.54 3.80
N VAL A 16 5.01 -4.84 4.00
CA VAL A 16 5.73 -5.43 5.13
C VAL A 16 7.23 -5.34 4.83
N PRO A 17 8.00 -4.55 5.60
CA PRO A 17 9.42 -4.33 5.33
C PRO A 17 10.22 -5.64 5.37
N GLU A 18 9.89 -6.53 6.29
CA GLU A 18 10.57 -7.83 6.46
C GLU A 18 10.41 -8.78 5.28
N LYS A 19 9.38 -8.60 4.45
CA LYS A 19 9.14 -9.41 3.24
C LYS A 19 9.62 -8.71 1.97
N CYS A 20 9.80 -7.39 2.00
CA CYS A 20 10.12 -6.63 0.81
C CYS A 20 11.56 -6.89 0.36
N ILE A 21 11.74 -7.33 -0.88
CA ILE A 21 13.06 -7.57 -1.49
C ILE A 21 13.53 -6.45 -2.41
N MET A 22 12.86 -5.27 -2.37
CA MET A 22 13.16 -4.12 -3.23
C MET A 22 13.27 -4.45 -4.74
N CYS A 23 12.39 -5.33 -5.26
CA CYS A 23 12.42 -5.74 -6.68
C CYS A 23 11.84 -4.72 -7.67
N ASP A 24 11.41 -3.55 -7.20
CA ASP A 24 10.74 -2.49 -7.98
C ASP A 24 9.45 -2.87 -8.74
N ALA A 25 9.02 -4.13 -8.78
CA ALA A 25 7.89 -4.59 -9.61
C ALA A 25 6.56 -3.87 -9.33
N CYS A 26 6.30 -3.48 -8.08
CA CYS A 26 5.06 -2.81 -7.69
C CYS A 26 5.01 -1.30 -8.04
N ARG A 27 6.16 -0.63 -8.15
CA ARG A 27 6.24 0.83 -8.37
C ARG A 27 5.70 1.27 -9.74
N PRO A 28 6.16 0.73 -10.89
CA PRO A 28 5.74 1.21 -12.20
C PRO A 28 4.29 0.89 -12.52
N VAL A 29 3.71 -0.11 -11.84
CA VAL A 29 2.31 -0.49 -12.05
C VAL A 29 1.33 0.32 -11.20
N CYS A 30 1.82 1.12 -10.23
CA CYS A 30 0.96 1.96 -9.41
C CYS A 30 0.58 3.23 -10.20
N PRO A 31 -0.67 3.37 -10.64
CA PRO A 31 -1.07 4.47 -11.53
C PRO A 31 -1.09 5.83 -10.82
N ARG A 32 -1.10 5.83 -9.49
CA ARG A 32 -1.08 7.03 -8.65
C ARG A 32 0.31 7.34 -8.09
N ASN A 33 1.32 6.55 -8.47
CA ASN A 33 2.69 6.67 -7.95
C ASN A 33 2.72 6.78 -6.41
N ALA A 34 1.88 6.00 -5.73
CA ALA A 34 1.76 6.05 -4.27
C ALA A 34 2.88 5.29 -3.54
N ILE A 35 3.77 4.63 -4.26
CA ILE A 35 4.81 3.76 -3.71
C ILE A 35 6.17 4.45 -3.81
N SER A 36 6.78 4.72 -2.66
CA SER A 36 8.07 5.41 -2.54
C SER A 36 9.10 4.51 -1.88
N ALA A 37 10.38 4.66 -2.24
CA ALA A 37 11.47 3.94 -1.58
C ALA A 37 11.78 4.59 -0.23
N ALA A 38 11.96 3.76 0.80
CA ALA A 38 12.44 4.16 2.10
C ALA A 38 13.91 3.77 2.24
N GLU A 39 14.80 4.75 2.09
CA GLU A 39 16.25 4.52 2.08
C GLU A 39 16.77 3.97 3.41
N VAL A 40 16.15 4.35 4.53
CA VAL A 40 16.57 3.93 5.88
C VAL A 40 16.27 2.45 6.13
N GLU A 41 15.07 2.00 5.77
CA GLU A 41 14.58 0.66 6.09
C GLU A 41 14.75 -0.34 4.93
N LYS A 42 15.36 0.08 3.81
CA LYS A 42 15.54 -0.73 2.60
C LYS A 42 14.24 -1.44 2.17
N THR A 43 13.16 -0.67 2.14
CA THR A 43 11.82 -1.16 1.78
C THR A 43 11.11 -0.13 0.91
N TYR A 44 9.91 -0.46 0.44
CA TYR A 44 8.97 0.51 -0.10
C TYR A 44 7.90 0.87 0.91
N ILE A 45 7.39 2.09 0.82
CA ILE A 45 6.29 2.61 1.63
C ILE A 45 5.16 3.02 0.68
N ILE A 46 3.94 2.65 1.03
CA ILE A 46 2.72 3.09 0.34
C ILE A 46 2.17 4.31 1.08
N ASP A 47 2.14 5.45 0.41
CA ASP A 47 1.52 6.66 0.93
C ASP A 47 -0.01 6.52 0.90
N SER A 48 -0.66 6.52 2.06
CA SER A 48 -2.13 6.41 2.15
C SER A 48 -2.87 7.66 1.68
N GLY A 49 -2.21 8.82 1.57
CA GLY A 49 -2.77 10.03 0.99
C GLY A 49 -2.90 9.93 -0.53
N LEU A 50 -1.96 9.23 -1.17
CA LEU A 50 -1.97 8.94 -2.59
C LEU A 50 -2.72 7.65 -2.90
N CYS A 51 -2.53 6.56 -2.17
CA CYS A 51 -3.18 5.29 -2.45
C CYS A 51 -4.71 5.40 -2.23
N ASN A 52 -5.49 4.94 -3.20
CA ASN A 52 -6.96 4.96 -3.14
C ASN A 52 -7.56 3.56 -3.35
N ASP A 53 -6.79 2.52 -3.03
CA ASP A 53 -7.17 1.11 -3.20
C ASP A 53 -7.53 0.75 -4.64
N CYS A 54 -6.98 1.49 -5.61
CA CYS A 54 -7.34 1.38 -7.02
C CYS A 54 -8.86 1.54 -7.27
N ARG A 55 -9.61 2.25 -6.40
CA ARG A 55 -11.09 2.40 -6.49
C ARG A 55 -11.58 2.92 -7.86
N ASN A 56 -10.75 3.66 -8.60
CA ASN A 56 -11.09 4.20 -9.92
C ASN A 56 -10.62 3.31 -11.08
N ILE A 57 -10.20 2.07 -10.80
CA ILE A 57 -9.62 1.13 -11.76
C ILE A 57 -10.22 -0.26 -11.48
N SER A 58 -10.29 -1.09 -12.51
CA SER A 58 -10.96 -2.39 -12.42
C SER A 58 -10.34 -3.38 -11.41
N HIS A 59 -9.06 -3.26 -11.08
CA HIS A 59 -8.39 -4.13 -10.10
C HIS A 59 -7.07 -3.54 -9.58
N VAL A 60 -6.60 -4.08 -8.46
CA VAL A 60 -5.34 -3.72 -7.80
C VAL A 60 -4.16 -4.27 -8.59
N ARG A 61 -3.19 -3.40 -8.90
CA ARG A 61 -2.03 -3.75 -9.73
C ARG A 61 -0.80 -4.12 -8.94
N CYS A 62 -0.57 -3.51 -7.79
CA CYS A 62 0.66 -3.72 -7.02
C CYS A 62 0.74 -5.11 -6.38
N VAL A 63 -0.36 -5.60 -5.79
CA VAL A 63 -0.46 -6.90 -5.13
C VAL A 63 -0.02 -8.06 -6.02
N PRO A 64 -0.61 -8.29 -7.22
CA PRO A 64 -0.22 -9.43 -8.07
C PRO A 64 1.19 -9.31 -8.67
N GLN A 65 1.84 -8.15 -8.57
CA GLN A 65 3.21 -7.95 -9.05
C GLN A 65 4.25 -8.22 -7.96
N CYS A 66 3.83 -8.42 -6.70
CA CYS A 66 4.76 -8.70 -5.62
C CYS A 66 5.09 -10.21 -5.60
N PRO A 67 6.32 -10.63 -5.92
CA PRO A 67 6.68 -12.05 -5.98
C PRO A 67 6.80 -12.71 -4.60
N VAL A 68 6.75 -11.92 -3.53
CA VAL A 68 7.00 -12.32 -2.14
C VAL A 68 5.80 -12.00 -1.23
N ASP A 69 4.65 -11.63 -1.80
CA ASP A 69 3.43 -11.30 -1.07
C ASP A 69 3.67 -10.34 0.12
N ALA A 70 4.51 -9.32 -0.11
CA ALA A 70 4.86 -8.31 0.90
C ALA A 70 3.77 -7.23 1.04
N ILE A 71 2.84 -7.12 0.10
CA ILE A 71 1.78 -6.11 0.10
C ILE A 71 0.52 -6.70 0.73
N VAL A 72 0.03 -6.07 1.80
CA VAL A 72 -1.11 -6.54 2.60
C VAL A 72 -2.10 -5.41 2.88
N THR A 73 -3.35 -5.75 3.15
CA THR A 73 -4.41 -4.81 3.52
C THR A 73 -4.55 -4.70 5.04
N SER A 74 -4.94 -3.53 5.54
CA SER A 74 -5.23 -3.30 6.96
C SER A 74 -6.48 -4.01 7.49
N GLN A 75 -7.19 -4.77 6.65
CA GLN A 75 -8.35 -5.60 7.01
C GLN A 75 -8.13 -7.04 6.48
N PRO A 76 -8.42 -8.08 7.27
CA PRO A 76 -8.45 -9.45 6.80
C PRO A 76 -9.68 -9.72 5.92
N SER A 77 -9.55 -10.72 5.05
CA SER A 77 -10.58 -11.28 4.17
C SER A 77 -11.74 -11.90 4.94
#